data_AF-A0A3D8K1Y7-F1
#
_entry.id   AF-A0A3D8K1Y7-F1
#
_cell.length_a   1.000
_cell.length_b   1.000
_cell.length_c   1.000
_cell.angle_alpha   90.00
_cell.angle_beta   90.00
_cell.angle_gamma   90.00
#
_symmetry.space_group_name_H-M   'P 1'
#
loop_
_entity.id
_entity.type
_entity.pdbx_description
1 polymer ?
#
loop_
_entity_poly.entity_id
_entity_poly.type
_entity_poly.pdbx_seq_one_letter_code
_entity_poly.pdbx_strand_id
1 'polypeptide(L)'
;MAKYKILNEITDFSALHQDEINSLLKSIIGKKDSIYCLCNKGKPPMHVSHRDGNYFPVRDSNTGDMHYKLCRHHKLKQEEIATMGYDMEALSSTDEEELLISLSKSLKKKVEAQPANKTEYHFRNMITREITNRITELGLLHLLWERAGLHEFLGTRSDNIWGKIRHAANGIRPRGINGLQFGLSDILLLPLHSETPNQKDRNQAKFKEAQRKNRFLLFIATLNHDEANALINANNKDFSLTKNSV
;
A
#
# COMPACT_ATOMS: atom_id res chain seq x y z
N MET A 1 12.39 16.12 -18.28
CA MET A 1 13.65 16.72 -17.77
C MET A 1 13.31 17.65 -16.61
N ALA A 2 14.14 17.67 -15.57
CA ALA A 2 13.76 18.21 -14.26
C ALA A 2 14.25 19.66 -14.07
N LYS A 3 13.42 20.61 -14.50
CA LYS A 3 13.60 22.04 -14.22
C LYS A 3 13.00 22.40 -12.86
N TYR A 4 13.67 23.30 -12.15
CA TYR A 4 13.28 23.76 -10.82
C TYR A 4 13.20 25.28 -10.79
N LYS A 5 12.33 25.83 -9.95
CA LYS A 5 12.37 27.25 -9.59
C LYS A 5 13.01 27.34 -8.21
N ILE A 6 14.20 27.93 -8.11
CA ILE A 6 14.97 28.08 -6.87
C ILE A 6 15.18 29.57 -6.61
N LEU A 7 14.79 30.08 -5.43
CA LEU A 7 14.93 31.50 -5.07
C LEU A 7 14.43 32.50 -6.14
N ASN A 8 13.36 32.13 -6.84
CA ASN A 8 12.79 32.85 -7.99
C ASN A 8 13.46 32.71 -9.35
N GLU A 9 14.56 31.99 -9.46
CA GLU A 9 15.23 31.70 -10.72
C GLU A 9 14.86 30.31 -11.26
N ILE A 10 14.83 30.18 -12.59
CA ILE A 10 14.61 28.89 -13.24
C ILE A 10 15.96 28.24 -13.43
N THR A 11 16.15 27.08 -12.80
CA THR A 11 17.37 26.29 -12.89
C THR A 11 17.08 24.98 -13.60
N ASP A 12 17.88 24.68 -14.63
CA ASP A 12 17.86 23.37 -15.28
C ASP A 12 19.04 22.53 -14.81
N PHE A 13 18.74 21.46 -14.06
CA PHE A 13 19.78 20.63 -13.48
C PHE A 13 20.53 19.80 -14.51
N SER A 14 20.02 19.65 -15.75
CA SER A 14 20.78 18.97 -16.80
C SER A 14 21.94 19.81 -17.35
N ALA A 15 21.98 21.11 -17.04
CA ALA A 15 23.01 22.04 -17.50
C ALA A 15 24.09 22.31 -16.43
N LEU A 16 23.99 21.70 -15.25
CA LEU A 16 24.87 21.95 -14.11
C LEU A 16 25.65 20.70 -13.71
N HIS A 17 26.86 20.90 -13.20
CA HIS A 17 27.62 19.86 -12.54
C HIS A 17 27.11 19.59 -11.12
N GLN A 18 27.39 18.39 -10.60
CA GLN A 18 26.88 17.95 -9.29
C GLN A 18 27.31 18.86 -8.13
N ASP A 19 28.52 19.45 -8.19
CA ASP A 19 29.03 20.37 -7.16
C ASP A 19 28.30 21.72 -7.15
N GLU A 20 27.89 22.19 -8.32
CA GLU A 20 27.09 23.41 -8.48
C GLU A 20 25.67 23.19 -7.94
N ILE A 21 25.08 22.03 -8.25
CA ILE A 21 23.79 21.61 -7.70
C ILE A 21 23.85 21.52 -6.17
N ASN A 22 24.89 20.88 -5.63
CA ASN A 22 25.07 20.77 -4.19
C ASN A 22 25.23 22.14 -3.52
N SER A 23 26.03 23.04 -4.09
CA SER A 23 26.23 24.38 -3.56
C SER A 23 24.93 25.20 -3.55
N LEU A 24 24.17 25.13 -4.65
CA LEU A 24 22.88 25.81 -4.78
C LEU A 24 21.87 25.29 -3.75
N LEU A 25 21.71 23.97 -3.64
CA LEU A 25 20.76 23.34 -2.72
C LEU A 25 21.15 23.52 -1.25
N LYS A 26 22.44 23.52 -0.94
CA LYS A 26 22.95 23.83 0.41
C LYS A 26 22.59 25.25 0.84
N SER A 27 22.58 26.22 -0.09
CA SER A 27 22.25 27.62 0.23
C SER A 27 20.78 27.86 0.62
N ILE A 28 19.91 26.91 0.30
CA ILE A 28 18.45 26.98 0.53
C ILE A 28 17.94 25.95 1.52
N ILE A 29 18.81 25.09 2.07
CA ILE A 29 18.40 24.08 3.04
C ILE A 29 17.73 24.74 4.26
N GLY A 30 16.60 24.17 4.70
CA GLY A 30 15.80 24.70 5.80
C GLY A 30 14.96 25.95 5.49
N LYS A 31 15.10 26.55 4.29
CA LYS A 31 14.23 27.65 3.86
C LYS A 31 12.95 27.11 3.23
N LYS A 32 11.81 27.40 3.84
CA LYS A 32 10.49 27.14 3.24
C LYS A 32 10.33 27.95 1.95
N ASP A 33 9.52 27.44 1.03
CA ASP A 33 9.14 28.15 -0.20
C ASP A 33 10.31 28.59 -1.10
N SER A 34 11.45 27.91 -0.96
CA SER A 34 12.69 28.25 -1.66
C SER A 34 12.90 27.45 -2.94
N ILE A 35 12.17 26.36 -3.13
CA ILE A 35 12.28 25.46 -4.28
C ILE A 35 10.93 24.88 -4.71
N TYR A 36 10.68 24.90 -6.01
CA TYR A 36 9.49 24.33 -6.64
C TYR A 36 9.85 23.51 -7.88
N CYS A 37 9.08 22.46 -8.16
CA CYS A 37 9.22 21.72 -9.40
C CYS A 37 8.51 22.44 -10.56
N LEU A 38 9.15 22.55 -11.72
CA LEU A 38 8.53 23.15 -12.92
C LEU A 38 7.90 22.11 -13.86
N CYS A 39 7.67 20.89 -13.38
CA CYS A 39 6.99 19.86 -14.16
C CYS A 39 5.51 20.16 -14.43
N ASN A 40 4.89 21.01 -13.61
CA ASN A 40 3.49 21.41 -13.72
C ASN A 40 3.35 22.93 -13.46
N LYS A 41 2.35 23.58 -14.06
CA LYS A 41 2.07 25.02 -13.91
C LYS A 41 1.77 25.42 -12.46
N GLY A 42 1.23 24.49 -11.67
CA GLY A 42 0.95 24.67 -10.25
C GLY A 42 2.19 24.80 -9.37
N LYS A 43 3.40 24.57 -9.91
CA LYS A 43 4.70 24.67 -9.19
C LYS A 43 4.67 23.91 -7.85
N PRO A 44 4.61 22.57 -7.87
CA PRO A 44 4.55 21.78 -6.64
C PRO A 44 5.71 22.13 -5.69
N PRO A 45 5.44 22.36 -4.40
CA PRO A 45 6.47 22.72 -3.42
C PRO A 45 7.38 21.54 -3.10
N MET A 46 8.62 21.88 -2.79
CA MET A 46 9.70 20.94 -2.51
C MET A 46 10.54 21.44 -1.35
N HIS A 47 11.36 20.55 -0.79
CA HIS A 47 12.39 20.87 0.16
C HIS A 47 13.72 20.21 -0.24
N VAL A 48 14.79 20.58 0.46
CA VAL A 48 16.12 20.00 0.25
C VAL A 48 16.39 18.95 1.34
N SER A 49 16.74 17.75 0.92
CA SER A 49 17.24 16.68 1.80
C SER A 49 18.75 16.55 1.62
N HIS A 50 19.47 16.35 2.72
CA HIS A 50 20.90 16.01 2.71
C HIS A 50 21.08 14.51 2.97
N ARG A 51 21.83 13.81 2.11
CA ARG A 51 22.13 12.36 2.21
C ARG A 51 23.52 12.09 1.64
N ASP A 52 24.32 11.30 2.35
CA ASP A 52 25.66 10.85 1.90
C ASP A 52 26.55 11.98 1.35
N GLY A 53 26.55 13.13 2.03
CA GLY A 53 27.33 14.32 1.65
C GLY A 53 26.76 15.13 0.48
N ASN A 54 25.63 14.71 -0.10
CA ASN A 54 24.99 15.34 -1.25
C ASN A 54 23.62 15.93 -0.88
N TYR A 55 23.18 16.91 -1.67
CA TYR A 55 21.90 17.59 -1.49
C TYR A 55 20.96 17.26 -2.65
N PHE A 56 19.70 16.95 -2.32
CA PHE A 56 18.71 16.55 -3.31
C PHE A 56 17.40 17.31 -3.11
N PRO A 57 16.74 17.73 -4.21
CA PRO A 57 15.39 18.26 -4.13
C PRO A 57 14.40 17.11 -3.94
N VAL A 58 13.65 17.16 -2.86
CA VAL A 58 12.64 16.15 -2.50
C VAL A 58 11.28 16.82 -2.46
N ARG A 59 10.25 16.13 -2.96
CA ARG A 59 8.87 16.60 -2.88
C ARG A 59 8.42 16.68 -1.42
N ASP A 60 7.54 17.64 -1.12
CA ASP A 60 6.88 17.68 0.18
C ASP A 60 5.93 16.47 0.36
N SER A 61 5.64 16.16 1.62
CA SER A 61 4.64 15.13 1.95
C SER A 61 3.30 15.50 1.31
N ASN A 62 2.61 14.50 0.74
CA ASN A 62 1.28 14.65 0.13
C ASN A 62 1.18 15.57 -1.11
N THR A 63 2.31 15.94 -1.76
CA THR A 63 2.27 16.76 -2.99
C THR A 63 2.62 15.98 -4.27
N GLY A 64 2.77 14.65 -4.17
CA GLY A 64 3.20 13.80 -5.28
C GLY A 64 2.24 13.80 -6.48
N ASP A 65 0.95 13.95 -6.23
CA ASP A 65 -0.13 14.01 -7.22
C ASP A 65 -0.16 15.34 -7.97
N MET A 66 0.41 16.40 -7.39
CA MET A 66 0.51 17.73 -8.03
C MET A 66 1.55 17.75 -9.15
N HIS A 67 2.47 16.79 -9.20
CA HIS A 67 3.47 16.70 -10.25
C HIS A 67 2.89 16.14 -11.55
N TYR A 68 3.46 16.50 -12.69
CA TYR A 68 3.06 15.91 -13.98
C TYR A 68 3.38 14.41 -14.02
N LYS A 69 2.53 13.59 -14.66
CA LYS A 69 2.64 12.11 -14.65
C LYS A 69 4.01 11.54 -15.04
N LEU A 70 4.76 12.22 -15.91
CA LEU A 70 6.12 11.81 -16.32
C LEU A 70 7.25 12.43 -15.48
N CYS A 71 6.91 13.14 -14.40
CA CYS A 71 7.89 13.70 -13.48
C CYS A 71 8.43 12.62 -12.56
N ARG A 72 9.73 12.62 -12.29
CA ARG A 72 10.36 11.72 -11.31
C ARG A 72 9.80 11.83 -9.89
N HIS A 73 9.18 12.96 -9.58
CA HIS A 73 8.58 13.25 -8.27
C HIS A 73 7.07 12.98 -8.24
N HIS A 74 6.48 12.55 -9.36
CA HIS A 74 5.08 12.18 -9.40
C HIS A 74 4.82 10.89 -8.63
N LYS A 75 3.82 10.95 -7.76
CA LYS A 75 3.28 9.81 -7.05
C LYS A 75 1.77 9.91 -7.11
N LEU A 76 1.11 8.82 -7.52
CA LEU A 76 -0.34 8.73 -7.47
C LEU A 76 -0.82 8.92 -6.02
N LYS A 77 -2.05 9.42 -5.85
CA LYS A 77 -2.66 9.49 -4.53
C LYS A 77 -2.76 8.09 -3.93
N GLN A 78 -2.65 7.95 -2.60
CA GLN A 78 -2.73 6.64 -1.94
C GLN A 78 -4.05 5.94 -2.29
N GLU A 79 -5.12 6.70 -2.47
CA GLU A 79 -6.44 6.24 -2.89
C GLU A 79 -6.43 5.73 -4.34
N GLU A 80 -5.75 6.44 -5.26
CA GLU A 80 -5.64 6.05 -6.67
C GLU A 80 -4.80 4.78 -6.85
N ILE A 81 -3.72 4.62 -6.08
CA ILE A 81 -2.89 3.40 -6.06
C ILE A 81 -3.73 2.23 -5.52
N ALA A 82 -4.50 2.46 -4.47
CA ALA A 82 -5.38 1.45 -3.90
C ALA A 82 -6.45 0.98 -4.91
N THR A 83 -6.94 1.88 -5.77
CA THR A 83 -7.94 1.57 -6.82
C THR A 83 -7.37 0.98 -8.11
N MET A 84 -6.05 0.94 -8.31
CA MET A 84 -5.46 0.38 -9.54
C MET A 84 -5.66 -1.15 -9.64
N GLY A 85 -6.78 -1.55 -10.26
CA GLY A 85 -7.20 -2.95 -10.41
C GLY A 85 -8.54 -3.28 -9.73
N TYR A 86 -9.18 -2.30 -9.11
CA TYR A 86 -10.47 -2.45 -8.44
C TYR A 86 -11.43 -1.35 -8.91
N ASP A 87 -12.72 -1.68 -8.97
CA ASP A 87 -13.76 -0.69 -9.22
C ASP A 87 -13.81 0.31 -8.04
N MET A 88 -14.22 1.55 -8.29
CA MET A 88 -14.50 2.55 -7.25
C MET A 88 -15.54 2.01 -6.24
N GLU A 89 -16.44 1.13 -6.66
CA GLU A 89 -17.35 0.45 -5.74
C GLU A 89 -16.66 -0.51 -4.77
N ALA A 90 -15.39 -0.91 -5.00
CA ALA A 90 -14.62 -1.76 -4.10
C ALA A 90 -13.97 -0.99 -2.94
N LEU A 91 -13.77 0.32 -3.12
CA LEU A 91 -13.06 1.23 -2.23
C LEU A 91 -13.79 2.57 -2.10
N SER A 92 -14.28 2.90 -0.91
CA SER A 92 -14.88 4.21 -0.66
C SER A 92 -14.33 4.83 0.61
N SER A 93 -13.98 6.12 0.59
CA SER A 93 -13.63 6.85 1.80
C SER A 93 -14.89 7.28 2.56
N THR A 94 -14.82 7.26 3.88
CA THR A 94 -15.82 7.90 4.75
C THR A 94 -15.40 9.35 5.04
N ASP A 95 -16.33 10.14 5.57
CA ASP A 95 -16.08 11.52 5.98
C ASP A 95 -15.03 11.63 7.13
N GLU A 96 -14.70 10.53 7.80
CA GLU A 96 -13.71 10.44 8.89
C GLU A 96 -12.31 9.98 8.41
N GLU A 97 -11.97 10.12 7.12
CA GLU A 97 -10.72 9.64 6.49
C GLU A 97 -10.48 8.11 6.53
N GLU A 98 -11.49 7.34 6.92
CA GLU A 98 -11.39 5.88 6.93
C GLU A 98 -11.79 5.26 5.60
N LEU A 99 -11.17 4.13 5.27
CA LEU A 99 -11.36 3.44 4.00
C LEU A 99 -12.30 2.24 4.16
N LEU A 100 -13.46 2.30 3.51
CA LEU A 100 -14.39 1.18 3.41
C LEU A 100 -14.02 0.27 2.23
N ILE A 101 -13.87 -1.02 2.51
CA ILE A 101 -13.44 -2.01 1.51
C ILE A 101 -14.48 -3.13 1.35
N SER A 102 -14.71 -3.60 0.12
CA SER A 102 -15.49 -4.82 -0.12
C SER A 102 -14.55 -5.99 -0.35
N LEU A 103 -14.49 -7.00 0.52
CA LEU A 103 -13.60 -8.15 0.34
C LEU A 103 -14.19 -9.19 -0.60
N SER A 104 -13.33 -9.85 -1.39
CA SER A 104 -13.70 -10.97 -2.28
C SER A 104 -14.23 -12.17 -1.50
N LYS A 105 -13.67 -12.42 -0.29
CA LYS A 105 -14.11 -13.45 0.65
C LYS A 105 -14.86 -12.85 1.83
N SER A 106 -15.96 -13.50 2.23
CA SER A 106 -16.72 -13.14 3.43
C SER A 106 -15.91 -13.46 4.68
N LEU A 107 -15.80 -12.47 5.58
CA LEU A 107 -15.20 -12.65 6.90
C LEU A 107 -16.15 -13.26 7.93
N LYS A 108 -17.46 -13.31 7.65
CA LYS A 108 -18.41 -14.08 8.44
C LYS A 108 -18.37 -15.53 7.96
N LYS A 109 -18.25 -16.46 8.92
CA LYS A 109 -18.53 -17.88 8.68
C LYS A 109 -20.03 -18.02 8.47
N LYS A 110 -20.49 -17.98 7.21
CA LYS A 110 -21.87 -18.37 6.91
C LYS A 110 -22.00 -19.87 7.16
N VAL A 111 -23.04 -20.27 7.88
CA VAL A 111 -23.65 -21.59 7.66
C VAL A 111 -24.12 -21.55 6.20
N GLU A 112 -23.59 -22.46 5.39
CA GLU A 112 -23.72 -22.60 3.94
C GLU A 112 -24.65 -21.57 3.26
N ALA A 113 -24.06 -20.64 2.51
CA ALA A 113 -24.81 -19.96 1.46
C ALA A 113 -24.32 -20.45 0.11
N GLN A 114 -25.28 -20.73 -0.77
CA GLN A 114 -25.09 -21.22 -2.12
C GLN A 114 -24.05 -20.37 -2.89
N PRO A 115 -23.27 -21.01 -3.78
CA PRO A 115 -22.29 -20.32 -4.59
C PRO A 115 -22.96 -19.21 -5.39
N ALA A 116 -22.36 -18.02 -5.39
CA ALA A 116 -22.75 -16.98 -6.33
C ALA A 116 -22.53 -17.52 -7.75
N ASN A 117 -23.54 -17.35 -8.62
CA ASN A 117 -23.52 -17.82 -10.00
C ASN A 117 -22.20 -17.44 -10.68
N LYS A 118 -21.44 -18.45 -11.11
CA LYS A 118 -20.32 -18.27 -12.02
C LYS A 118 -20.89 -17.79 -13.35
N THR A 119 -20.65 -16.54 -13.71
CA THR A 119 -20.72 -16.14 -15.12
C THR A 119 -19.54 -16.78 -15.82
N GLU A 120 -19.82 -17.77 -16.66
CA GLU A 120 -18.85 -18.35 -17.58
C GLU A 120 -18.37 -17.26 -18.54
N TYR A 121 -17.05 -17.04 -18.61
CA TYR A 121 -16.45 -16.25 -19.67
C TYR A 121 -15.34 -17.04 -20.34
N HIS A 122 -15.47 -17.15 -21.65
CA HIS A 122 -14.50 -17.79 -22.52
C HIS A 122 -13.21 -16.97 -22.60
N PHE A 123 -12.08 -17.65 -22.42
CA PHE A 123 -10.75 -17.08 -22.60
C PHE A 123 -10.49 -16.70 -24.07
N ARG A 124 -10.20 -15.43 -24.33
CA ARG A 124 -9.32 -15.01 -25.43
C ARG A 124 -8.42 -13.84 -25.02
N ASN A 125 -7.13 -14.18 -24.89
CA ASN A 125 -5.92 -13.37 -25.10
C ASN A 125 -6.08 -11.84 -25.20
N MET A 126 -5.94 -11.16 -24.06
CA MET A 126 -5.21 -9.89 -23.87
C MET A 126 -5.17 -9.63 -22.35
N ILE A 127 -3.99 -9.40 -21.75
CA ILE A 127 -3.86 -9.15 -20.30
C ILE A 127 -4.30 -7.71 -20.00
N THR A 128 -5.60 -7.46 -20.09
CA THR A 128 -6.27 -6.34 -19.43
C THR A 128 -6.62 -6.80 -18.03
N ARG A 129 -6.07 -6.17 -16.99
CA ARG A 129 -6.45 -6.45 -15.59
C ARG A 129 -7.97 -6.28 -15.47
N GLU A 130 -8.68 -7.36 -15.15
CA GLU A 130 -10.12 -7.33 -14.90
C GLU A 130 -10.39 -6.38 -13.72
N ILE A 131 -11.24 -5.38 -13.96
CA ILE A 131 -11.68 -4.44 -12.92
C ILE A 131 -12.73 -5.18 -12.08
N THR A 132 -12.52 -5.26 -10.77
CA THR A 132 -13.40 -6.02 -9.86
C THR A 132 -13.95 -5.14 -8.75
N ASN A 133 -15.23 -5.32 -8.38
CA ASN A 133 -15.88 -4.54 -7.30
C ASN A 133 -15.53 -5.07 -5.90
N ARG A 134 -14.54 -5.97 -5.79
CA ARG A 134 -14.13 -6.60 -4.54
C ARG A 134 -12.61 -6.75 -4.46
N ILE A 135 -12.04 -6.35 -3.33
CA ILE A 135 -10.62 -6.47 -3.00
C ILE A 135 -10.28 -7.93 -2.69
N THR A 136 -9.31 -8.47 -3.42
CA THR A 136 -8.71 -9.78 -3.13
C THR A 136 -7.78 -9.70 -1.93
N GLU A 137 -7.40 -10.84 -1.34
CA GLU A 137 -6.43 -10.88 -0.24
C GLU A 137 -5.07 -10.28 -0.62
N LEU A 138 -4.65 -10.47 -1.87
CA LEU A 138 -3.43 -9.85 -2.40
C LEU A 138 -3.59 -8.32 -2.51
N GLY A 139 -4.74 -7.84 -3.00
CA GLY A 139 -5.05 -6.41 -3.02
C GLY A 139 -5.08 -5.78 -1.64
N LEU A 140 -5.64 -6.49 -0.66
CA LEU A 140 -5.66 -6.08 0.73
C LEU A 140 -4.25 -5.98 1.31
N LEU A 141 -3.38 -6.94 0.99
CA LEU A 141 -1.98 -6.92 1.41
C LEU A 141 -1.22 -5.74 0.79
N HIS A 142 -1.41 -5.48 -0.50
CA HIS A 142 -0.85 -4.30 -1.17
C HIS A 142 -1.33 -3.00 -0.52
N LEU A 143 -2.63 -2.86 -0.27
CA LEU A 143 -3.21 -1.70 0.41
C LEU A 143 -2.61 -1.49 1.82
N LEU A 144 -2.43 -2.57 2.58
CA LEU A 144 -1.78 -2.53 3.89
C LEU A 144 -0.32 -2.08 3.78
N TRP A 145 0.43 -2.58 2.81
CA TRP A 145 1.82 -2.18 2.58
C TRP A 145 1.94 -0.71 2.19
N GLU A 146 1.09 -0.23 1.28
CA GLU A 146 1.06 1.17 0.83
C GLU A 146 0.72 2.12 2.00
N ARG A 147 -0.31 1.80 2.79
CA ARG A 147 -0.71 2.63 3.94
C ARG A 147 0.30 2.56 5.09
N ALA A 148 1.00 1.44 5.24
CA ALA A 148 2.09 1.31 6.20
C ALA A 148 3.40 1.97 5.73
N GLY A 149 3.46 2.49 4.50
CA GLY A 149 4.66 3.08 3.93
C GLY A 149 5.80 2.07 3.74
N LEU A 150 5.46 0.80 3.53
CA LEU A 150 6.43 -0.30 3.42
C LEU A 150 6.92 -0.50 1.98
N HIS A 151 6.32 0.17 1.00
CA HIS A 151 6.79 0.29 -0.37
C HIS A 151 7.93 1.29 -0.53
N GLU A 152 8.11 2.20 0.42
CA GLU A 152 9.18 3.20 0.38
C GLU A 152 10.46 2.65 1.03
N PHE A 153 11.51 2.50 0.23
CA PHE A 153 12.84 2.17 0.75
C PHE A 153 13.46 3.43 1.40
N LEU A 154 13.33 3.54 2.72
CA LEU A 154 13.83 4.69 3.49
C LEU A 154 15.29 4.54 3.98
N GLY A 155 16.02 3.51 3.53
CA GLY A 155 17.43 3.29 3.88
C GLY A 155 17.69 2.84 5.32
N THR A 156 16.69 2.92 6.21
CA THR A 156 16.71 2.33 7.55
C THR A 156 15.69 1.21 7.64
N ARG A 157 16.11 0.04 8.13
CA ARG A 157 15.19 -1.05 8.45
C ARG A 157 14.28 -0.55 9.56
N SER A 158 12.99 -0.38 9.28
CA SER A 158 12.06 0.04 10.32
C SER A 158 11.90 -1.12 11.31
N ASP A 159 12.34 -0.94 12.56
CA ASP A 159 12.22 -1.99 13.59
C ASP A 159 10.76 -2.26 14.01
N ASN A 160 9.80 -1.44 13.55
CA ASN A 160 8.39 -1.51 13.92
C ASN A 160 7.45 -1.70 12.71
N ILE A 161 7.83 -2.57 11.76
CA ILE A 161 7.00 -2.93 10.59
C ILE A 161 5.56 -3.31 11.02
N TRP A 162 5.43 -4.11 12.08
CA TRP A 162 4.14 -4.60 12.54
C TRP A 162 3.28 -3.54 13.23
N GLY A 163 3.91 -2.57 13.90
CA GLY A 163 3.20 -1.39 14.40
C GLY A 163 2.63 -0.54 13.27
N LYS A 164 3.40 -0.36 12.18
CA LYS A 164 2.93 0.37 10.99
C LYS A 164 1.78 -0.35 10.30
N ILE A 165 1.88 -1.67 10.10
CA ILE A 165 0.79 -2.49 9.54
C ILE A 165 -0.45 -2.41 10.42
N ARG A 166 -0.31 -2.48 11.75
CA ARG A 166 -1.44 -2.35 12.67
C ARG A 166 -2.11 -0.98 12.56
N HIS A 167 -1.32 0.09 12.52
CA HIS A 167 -1.84 1.45 12.38
C HIS A 167 -2.55 1.64 11.04
N ALA A 168 -1.97 1.13 9.95
CA ALA A 168 -2.59 1.12 8.63
C ALA A 168 -3.94 0.37 8.64
N ALA A 169 -4.01 -0.77 9.33
CA ALA A 169 -5.23 -1.59 9.44
C ALA A 169 -6.33 -0.93 10.29
N ASN A 170 -6.01 -0.02 11.20
CA ASN A 170 -7.02 0.70 11.99
C ASN A 170 -7.91 1.59 11.10
N GLY A 171 -7.34 2.20 10.06
CA GLY A 171 -8.07 3.08 9.14
C GLY A 171 -8.79 2.35 8.00
N ILE A 172 -8.91 1.02 8.05
CA ILE A 172 -9.54 0.20 7.02
C ILE A 172 -10.74 -0.54 7.63
N ARG A 173 -11.92 -0.43 7.04
CA ARG A 173 -13.16 -1.08 7.51
C ARG A 173 -13.78 -1.96 6.42
N PRO A 174 -13.97 -3.27 6.66
CA PRO A 174 -14.61 -4.14 5.68
C PRO A 174 -16.15 -4.00 5.67
N ARG A 175 -16.74 -3.85 4.48
CA ARG A 175 -18.18 -3.81 4.23
C ARG A 175 -18.86 -5.15 4.45
N GLY A 176 -20.15 -5.13 4.80
CA GLY A 176 -20.99 -6.32 4.97
C GLY A 176 -20.98 -6.95 6.36
N ILE A 177 -20.30 -6.34 7.33
CA ILE A 177 -20.40 -6.72 8.75
C ILE A 177 -21.23 -5.65 9.47
N ASN A 178 -22.54 -5.88 9.56
CA ASN A 178 -23.42 -4.99 10.35
C ASN A 178 -22.96 -4.94 11.81
N GLY A 179 -22.80 -3.72 12.33
CA GLY A 179 -22.33 -3.39 13.68
C GLY A 179 -21.31 -2.26 13.63
N LEU A 180 -21.58 -1.14 14.31
CA LEU A 180 -20.70 0.02 14.38
C LEU A 180 -19.28 -0.38 14.81
N GLN A 181 -18.28 0.24 14.17
CA GLN A 181 -16.87 0.31 14.59
C GLN A 181 -16.12 -1.03 14.59
N PHE A 182 -15.94 -1.65 13.42
CA PHE A 182 -15.05 -2.79 13.27
C PHE A 182 -13.98 -2.49 12.23
N GLY A 183 -12.73 -2.41 12.68
CA GLY A 183 -11.55 -2.18 11.85
C GLY A 183 -10.95 -3.49 11.35
N LEU A 184 -10.21 -3.42 10.26
CA LEU A 184 -9.41 -4.54 9.77
C LEU A 184 -8.41 -5.01 10.84
N SER A 185 -7.93 -4.09 11.67
CA SER A 185 -7.04 -4.40 12.79
C SER A 185 -7.66 -5.38 13.80
N ASP A 186 -8.97 -5.44 13.97
CA ASP A 186 -9.65 -6.31 14.94
C ASP A 186 -9.62 -7.79 14.55
N ILE A 187 -9.45 -8.09 13.26
CA ILE A 187 -9.31 -9.47 12.73
C ILE A 187 -7.91 -9.80 12.25
N LEU A 188 -7.00 -8.83 12.26
CA LEU A 188 -5.64 -9.02 11.79
C LEU A 188 -4.75 -9.59 12.90
N LEU A 189 -4.33 -10.83 12.72
CA LEU A 189 -3.29 -11.48 13.49
C LEU A 189 -1.93 -11.15 12.87
N LEU A 190 -1.03 -10.64 13.71
CA LEU A 190 0.33 -10.26 13.32
C LEU A 190 1.34 -11.25 13.90
N PRO A 191 2.46 -11.49 13.21
CA PRO A 191 3.48 -12.44 13.66
C PRO A 191 4.16 -11.98 14.94
N LEU A 192 4.68 -12.95 15.69
CA LEU A 192 5.44 -12.74 16.92
C LEU A 192 6.91 -12.50 16.54
N HIS A 193 7.35 -11.26 16.56
CA HIS A 193 8.76 -10.91 16.22
C HIS A 193 9.69 -10.79 17.43
N SER A 194 9.12 -10.88 18.62
CA SER A 194 9.81 -10.92 19.90
C SER A 194 8.89 -11.61 20.91
N GLU A 195 9.43 -12.21 21.96
CA GLU A 195 8.66 -12.76 23.10
C GLU A 195 7.95 -11.68 23.94
N THR A 196 7.72 -10.50 23.36
CA THR A 196 6.94 -9.43 23.99
C THR A 196 5.52 -9.93 24.25
N PRO A 197 5.10 -10.08 25.52
CA PRO A 197 3.79 -10.65 25.89
C PRO A 197 2.62 -9.94 25.20
N ASN A 198 2.78 -8.62 25.00
CA ASN A 198 1.78 -7.74 24.42
C ASN A 198 1.22 -8.18 23.06
N GLN A 199 2.02 -8.76 22.15
CA GLN A 199 1.49 -9.19 20.85
C GLN A 199 0.77 -10.53 20.92
N LYS A 200 1.26 -11.44 21.76
CA LYS A 200 0.62 -12.73 22.03
C LYS A 200 -0.75 -12.53 22.65
N ASP A 201 -0.85 -11.67 23.65
CA ASP A 201 -2.11 -11.36 24.34
C ASP A 201 -3.12 -10.70 23.39
N ARG A 202 -2.66 -9.77 22.54
CA ARG A 202 -3.50 -9.16 21.50
C ARG A 202 -4.02 -10.18 20.50
N ASN A 203 -3.17 -11.07 19.98
CA ASN A 203 -3.60 -12.11 19.05
C ASN A 203 -4.61 -13.06 19.73
N GLN A 204 -4.38 -13.42 21.00
CA GLN A 204 -5.27 -14.28 21.76
C GLN A 204 -6.63 -13.61 22.03
N ALA A 205 -6.64 -12.32 22.36
CA ALA A 205 -7.87 -11.55 22.55
C ALA A 205 -8.70 -11.51 21.25
N LYS A 206 -8.06 -11.19 20.11
CA LYS A 206 -8.71 -11.21 18.80
C LYS A 206 -9.23 -12.60 18.43
N PHE A 207 -8.47 -13.65 18.74
CA PHE A 207 -8.91 -15.03 18.50
C PHE A 207 -10.18 -15.38 19.29
N LYS A 208 -10.20 -15.10 20.59
CA LYS A 208 -11.37 -15.32 21.45
C LYS A 208 -12.58 -14.52 20.97
N GLU A 209 -12.37 -13.27 20.56
CA GLU A 209 -13.43 -12.42 20.05
C GLU A 209 -13.98 -12.91 18.71
N ALA A 210 -13.10 -13.32 17.78
CA ALA A 210 -13.51 -13.90 16.51
C ALA A 210 -14.27 -15.21 16.69
N GLN A 211 -13.87 -16.05 17.65
CA GLN A 211 -14.61 -17.25 18.01
C GLN A 211 -16.01 -16.91 18.53
N ARG A 212 -16.12 -15.97 19.48
CA ARG A 212 -17.41 -15.49 20.02
C ARG A 212 -18.31 -14.90 18.95
N LYS A 213 -17.74 -14.19 17.97
CA LYS A 213 -18.50 -13.52 16.91
C LYS A 213 -18.66 -14.36 15.63
N ASN A 214 -18.20 -15.62 15.63
CA ASN A 214 -18.18 -16.54 14.49
C ASN A 214 -17.55 -15.94 13.21
N ARG A 215 -16.33 -15.42 13.34
CA ARG A 215 -15.60 -14.70 12.27
C ARG A 215 -14.35 -15.45 11.84
N PHE A 216 -13.96 -15.23 10.59
CA PHE A 216 -12.62 -15.54 10.13
C PHE A 216 -11.63 -14.46 10.60
N LEU A 217 -10.41 -14.90 10.85
CA LEU A 217 -9.26 -14.05 11.13
C LEU A 217 -8.40 -13.97 9.89
N LEU A 218 -7.74 -12.83 9.70
CA LEU A 218 -6.69 -12.66 8.71
C LEU A 218 -5.36 -12.78 9.42
N PHE A 219 -4.45 -13.58 8.89
CA PHE A 219 -3.11 -13.73 9.44
C PHE A 219 -2.08 -13.35 8.40
N ILE A 220 -1.12 -12.50 8.78
CA ILE A 220 0.06 -12.22 7.98
C ILE A 220 1.20 -13.06 8.56
N ALA A 221 1.73 -13.97 7.76
CA ALA A 221 2.91 -14.77 8.12
C ALA A 221 4.15 -14.16 7.46
N THR A 222 5.28 -14.18 8.17
CA THR A 222 6.57 -14.17 7.49
C THR A 222 6.89 -15.59 7.08
N LEU A 223 7.04 -15.84 5.79
CA LEU A 223 7.51 -17.12 5.31
C LEU A 223 9.04 -17.09 5.29
N ASN A 224 9.67 -18.10 5.85
CA ASN A 224 11.06 -18.36 5.55
C ASN A 224 11.18 -18.92 4.12
N HIS A 225 12.40 -19.01 3.59
CA HIS A 225 12.62 -19.40 2.20
C HIS A 225 12.07 -20.80 1.89
N ASP A 226 12.21 -21.74 2.84
CA ASP A 226 11.76 -23.12 2.70
C ASP A 226 10.24 -23.24 2.75
N GLU A 227 9.58 -22.49 3.63
CA GLU A 227 8.12 -22.37 3.73
C GLU A 227 7.51 -21.73 2.49
N ALA A 228 8.15 -20.68 1.96
CA ALA A 228 7.74 -20.04 0.72
C ALA A 228 7.84 -21.02 -0.45
N ASN A 229 8.96 -21.75 -0.56
CA ASN A 229 9.15 -22.77 -1.59
C ASN A 229 8.14 -23.91 -1.45
N ALA A 230 7.84 -24.36 -0.23
CA ALA A 230 6.82 -25.39 0.02
C ALA A 230 5.42 -24.96 -0.43
N LEU A 231 5.02 -23.71 -0.14
CA LEU A 231 3.73 -23.17 -0.57
C LEU A 231 3.63 -22.97 -2.09
N ILE A 232 4.70 -22.48 -2.71
CA ILE A 232 4.79 -22.37 -4.19
C ILE A 232 4.66 -23.76 -4.83
N ASN A 233 5.36 -24.75 -4.29
CA ASN A 233 5.32 -26.13 -4.78
C ASN A 233 3.95 -26.80 -4.56
N ALA A 234 3.27 -26.50 -3.46
CA ALA A 234 1.92 -26.99 -3.19
C ALA A 234 0.89 -26.42 -4.18
N ASN A 235 0.92 -25.11 -4.43
CA ASN A 235 0.02 -24.46 -5.39
C ASN A 235 0.30 -24.88 -6.84
N ASN A 236 1.54 -25.24 -7.18
CA ASN A 236 1.89 -25.76 -8.50
C ASN A 236 1.46 -27.22 -8.71
N LYS A 237 1.32 -28.02 -7.65
CA LYS A 237 0.79 -29.39 -7.74
C LYS A 237 -0.70 -29.41 -8.11
N ASP A 238 -1.47 -28.42 -7.69
CA ASP A 238 -2.89 -28.29 -8.06
C ASP A 238 -3.08 -27.93 -9.56
N PHE A 239 -2.09 -27.31 -10.20
CA PHE A 239 -2.08 -27.09 -11.66
C PHE A 239 -1.63 -28.32 -12.47
N SER A 240 -1.08 -29.35 -11.80
CA SER A 240 -0.54 -30.55 -12.45
C SER A 240 -1.60 -31.66 -12.62
N LEU A 241 -2.76 -31.54 -11.97
CA LEU A 241 -3.82 -32.56 -11.99
C LEU A 241 -4.88 -32.36 -13.09
N THR A 242 -4.74 -31.35 -13.96
CA THR A 242 -5.65 -31.15 -15.12
C THR A 242 -4.99 -31.37 -16.47
N LYS A 243 -3.82 -32.01 -16.52
CA LYS A 243 -3.25 -32.57 -17.75
C LYS A 243 -3.15 -34.07 -17.64
N ASN A 244 -4.25 -34.77 -17.89
CA ASN A 244 -4.28 -35.99 -18.69
C ASN A 244 -5.74 -36.39 -18.98
N SER A 245 -5.94 -36.94 -20.19
CA SER A 245 -7.17 -37.55 -20.75
C SER A 245 -8.06 -36.65 -21.64
N VAL A 246 -7.63 -36.42 -22.90
CA VAL A 246 -8.24 -36.99 -24.12
C VAL A 246 -7.13 -37.21 -25.15
#